data_AF-A0A364K0B2-F1
#
_entry.id   AF-A0A364K0B2-F1
#
_cell.length_a   1.000
_cell.length_b   1.000
_cell.length_c   1.000
_cell.angle_alpha   90.00
_cell.angle_beta   90.00
_cell.angle_gamma   90.00
#
_symmetry.space_group_name_H-M   'P 1'
#
loop_
_entity.id
_entity.type
_entity.pdbx_description
1 polymer ?
#
loop_
_entity_poly.entity_id
_entity_poly.type
_entity_poly.pdbx_seq_one_letter_code
_entity_poly.pdbx_strand_id
1 'polypeptide(L)'
;MKKVTGDARREARVRLAFRLQMKHGLSAADVAEILGLTEKSYRNRLRRLKLESDNSFSPTETETALKRLQSELRKLIDGEELPDKSKAEALMALARAVKTVSELVSETKNQEPNEDVGATVSIGELRQVLARIDRRIEELAQKRAREILGGGIEAKANISGGERMADQSA
;
A
#
# COMPACT_ATOMS: atom_id res chain seq x y z
N MET A 1 29.46 17.80 8.93
CA MET A 1 28.14 17.63 9.59
C MET A 1 27.09 17.26 8.56
N LYS A 2 26.09 16.45 8.96
CA LYS A 2 24.84 16.03 8.24
C LYS A 2 24.92 14.84 7.25
N LYS A 3 24.96 13.62 7.80
CA LYS A 3 24.48 12.35 7.15
C LYS A 3 23.23 11.77 7.86
N VAL A 4 22.51 12.57 8.64
CA VAL A 4 21.47 12.09 9.57
C VAL A 4 20.13 11.77 8.86
N THR A 5 19.84 12.38 7.72
CA THR A 5 18.54 12.25 7.04
C THR A 5 18.35 10.92 6.30
N GLY A 6 19.43 10.35 5.77
CA GLY A 6 19.39 9.09 5.03
C GLY A 6 19.08 7.88 5.92
N ASP A 7 19.60 7.89 7.15
CA ASP A 7 19.41 6.79 8.10
C ASP A 7 18.00 6.80 8.68
N ALA A 8 17.50 7.98 9.08
CA ALA A 8 16.12 8.15 9.55
C ALA A 8 15.08 7.71 8.51
N ARG A 9 15.27 8.06 7.22
CA ARG A 9 14.37 7.62 6.14
C ARG A 9 14.45 6.12 5.91
N ARG A 10 15.60 5.50 6.16
CA ARG A 10 15.82 4.05 6.03
C ARG A 10 15.14 3.30 7.17
N GLU A 11 15.26 3.79 8.40
CA GLU A 11 14.56 3.24 9.56
C GLU A 11 13.03 3.39 9.45
N ALA A 12 12.55 4.55 8.97
CA ALA A 12 11.12 4.76 8.71
C ALA A 12 10.56 3.76 7.69
N ARG A 13 11.34 3.44 6.64
CA ARG A 13 10.98 2.39 5.67
C ARG A 13 10.92 1.00 6.31
N VAL A 14 11.88 0.66 7.17
CA VAL A 14 11.87 -0.62 7.91
C VAL A 14 10.67 -0.71 8.84
N ARG A 15 10.31 0.37 9.56
CA ARG A 15 9.11 0.44 10.41
C ARG A 15 7.81 0.29 9.61
N LEU A 16 7.72 0.91 8.44
CA LEU A 16 6.55 0.76 7.55
C LEU A 16 6.45 -0.68 7.04
N ALA A 17 7.55 -1.24 6.56
CA ALA A 17 7.61 -2.61 6.06
C ALA A 17 7.22 -3.62 7.14
N PHE A 18 7.67 -3.43 8.38
CA PHE A 18 7.24 -4.25 9.51
C PHE A 18 5.73 -4.18 9.79
N ARG A 19 5.13 -2.98 9.69
CA ARG A 19 3.66 -2.84 9.82
C ARG A 19 2.91 -3.58 8.71
N LEU A 20 3.42 -3.53 7.47
CA LEU A 20 2.85 -4.28 6.35
C LEU A 20 3.01 -5.79 6.56
N GLN A 21 4.17 -6.22 7.06
CA GLN A 21 4.43 -7.61 7.44
C GLN A 21 3.38 -8.12 8.43
N MET A 22 3.12 -7.38 9.51
CA MET A 22 2.15 -7.78 10.53
C MET A 22 0.70 -7.73 10.02
N LYS A 23 0.36 -6.72 9.20
CA LYS A 23 -1.01 -6.54 8.70
C LYS A 23 -1.42 -7.59 7.65
N HIS A 24 -0.48 -7.97 6.79
CA HIS A 24 -0.74 -8.84 5.64
C HIS A 24 -0.13 -10.25 5.79
N GLY A 25 0.54 -10.50 6.92
CA GLY A 25 1.12 -11.79 7.21
C GLY A 25 2.29 -12.20 6.30
N LEU A 26 3.03 -11.21 5.80
CA LEU A 26 4.17 -11.46 4.90
C LEU A 26 5.32 -12.14 5.64
N SER A 27 6.07 -12.98 4.95
CA SER A 27 7.28 -13.56 5.54
C SER A 27 8.39 -12.51 5.67
N ALA A 28 9.29 -12.70 6.64
CA ALA A 28 10.45 -11.82 6.79
C ALA A 28 11.41 -11.87 5.59
N ALA A 29 11.38 -12.96 4.82
CA ALA A 29 12.18 -13.12 3.61
C ALA A 29 11.65 -12.23 2.48
N ASP A 30 10.33 -12.27 2.22
CA ASP A 30 9.69 -11.47 1.16
C ASP A 30 9.87 -9.98 1.43
N VAL A 31 9.68 -9.56 2.69
CA VAL A 31 9.86 -8.15 3.08
C VAL A 31 11.33 -7.72 2.96
N ALA A 32 12.28 -8.61 3.23
CA ALA A 32 13.69 -8.32 3.06
C ALA A 32 14.05 -8.14 1.57
N GLU A 33 13.51 -9.00 0.70
CA GLU A 33 13.67 -8.90 -0.75
C GLU A 33 13.13 -7.58 -1.30
N ILE A 34 11.91 -7.19 -0.91
CA ILE A 34 11.30 -5.90 -1.30
C ILE A 34 12.18 -4.71 -0.88
N LEU A 35 12.85 -4.81 0.27
CA LEU A 35 13.74 -3.76 0.77
C LEU A 35 15.16 -3.82 0.18
N GLY A 36 15.48 -4.81 -0.65
CA GLY A 36 16.82 -5.06 -1.18
C GLY A 36 17.83 -5.42 -0.08
N LEU A 37 17.37 -6.11 0.96
CA LEU A 37 18.16 -6.54 2.10
C LEU A 37 18.19 -8.07 2.16
N THR A 38 19.23 -8.63 2.78
CA THR A 38 19.17 -10.03 3.21
C THR A 38 18.21 -10.17 4.39
N GLU A 39 17.55 -11.32 4.51
CA GLU A 39 16.65 -11.60 5.63
C GLU A 39 17.35 -11.39 6.99
N LYS A 40 18.60 -11.85 7.13
CA LYS A 40 19.43 -11.62 8.32
C LYS A 40 19.61 -10.13 8.62
N SER A 41 19.86 -9.31 7.61
CA SER A 41 20.01 -7.86 7.76
C SER A 41 18.69 -7.21 8.16
N TYR A 42 17.57 -7.66 7.59
CA TYR A 42 16.24 -7.19 7.96
C TYR A 42 15.90 -7.51 9.42
N ARG A 43 16.04 -8.78 9.84
CA ARG A 43 15.83 -9.19 11.24
C ARG A 43 16.74 -8.45 12.23
N ASN A 44 18.01 -8.24 11.87
CA ASN A 44 18.93 -7.45 12.70
C ASN A 44 18.47 -5.99 12.86
N ARG A 45 17.87 -5.38 11.84
CA ARG A 45 17.31 -4.03 11.93
C ARG A 45 16.05 -3.99 12.78
N LEU A 46 15.17 -4.98 12.64
CA LEU A 46 14.00 -5.12 13.50
C LEU A 46 14.42 -5.19 14.98
N ARG A 47 15.42 -6.03 15.30
CA ARG A 47 15.99 -6.12 16.66
C ARG A 47 16.57 -4.79 17.14
N ARG A 48 17.32 -4.06 16.31
CA ARG A 48 17.86 -2.73 16.65
C ARG A 48 16.76 -1.70 16.90
N LEU A 49 15.65 -1.80 16.16
CA LEU A 49 14.49 -0.92 16.29
C LEU A 49 13.52 -1.37 17.39
N LYS A 50 13.81 -2.46 18.10
CA LYS A 50 12.92 -3.09 19.09
C LYS A 50 11.53 -3.40 18.50
N LEU A 51 11.50 -3.77 17.23
CA LEU A 51 10.32 -4.28 16.55
C LEU A 51 10.39 -5.80 16.64
N GLU A 52 9.69 -6.37 17.61
CA GLU A 52 9.66 -7.81 17.81
C GLU A 52 8.56 -8.40 16.93
N SER A 53 8.96 -9.28 16.02
CA SER A 53 8.05 -10.20 15.35
C SER A 53 7.67 -11.27 16.37
N ASP A 54 6.77 -10.94 17.29
CA ASP A 54 6.06 -12.00 17.98
C ASP A 54 5.29 -12.73 16.89
N ASN A 55 5.74 -13.93 16.53
CA ASN A 55 5.10 -14.83 15.59
C ASN A 55 3.65 -15.18 16.00
N SER A 56 3.12 -14.60 17.08
CA SER A 56 1.69 -14.40 17.25
C SER A 56 1.22 -13.37 16.24
N PHE A 57 0.98 -13.83 15.01
CA PHE A 57 0.01 -13.19 14.14
C PHE A 57 -1.21 -12.88 15.01
N SER A 58 -1.45 -11.60 15.29
CA SER A 58 -2.67 -11.21 15.96
C SER A 58 -3.79 -11.71 15.06
N PRO A 59 -4.69 -12.57 15.56
CA PRO A 59 -5.75 -13.12 14.73
C PRO A 59 -6.44 -11.96 14.04
N THR A 60 -6.48 -12.00 12.72
CA THR A 60 -7.18 -11.00 11.92
C THR A 60 -8.61 -10.86 12.46
N GLU A 61 -9.23 -9.69 12.29
CA GLU A 61 -10.61 -9.47 12.75
C GLU A 61 -11.56 -10.61 12.31
N THR A 62 -11.29 -11.17 11.13
CA THR A 62 -11.94 -12.38 10.59
C THR A 62 -11.72 -13.63 11.44
N GLU A 63 -10.49 -13.93 11.90
CA GLU A 63 -10.22 -15.05 12.81
C GLU A 63 -10.88 -14.86 14.18
N THR A 64 -10.93 -13.64 14.69
CA THR A 64 -11.63 -13.36 15.96
C THR A 64 -13.15 -13.51 15.82
N ALA A 65 -13.72 -13.07 14.70
CA ALA A 65 -15.13 -13.26 14.37
C ALA A 65 -15.46 -14.75 14.19
N LEU A 66 -14.59 -15.53 13.53
CA LEU A 66 -14.74 -16.98 13.38
C LEU A 66 -14.68 -17.71 14.72
N LYS A 67 -13.73 -17.35 15.62
CA LYS A 67 -13.67 -17.92 16.97
C LYS A 67 -14.91 -17.60 17.79
N ARG A 68 -15.44 -16.38 17.69
CA ARG A 68 -16.69 -15.99 18.35
C ARG A 68 -17.87 -16.79 17.83
N LEU A 69 -18.03 -16.91 16.51
CA LEU A 69 -19.04 -17.75 15.89
C LEU A 69 -18.92 -19.20 16.34
N GLN A 70 -17.71 -19.79 16.34
CA GLN A 70 -17.48 -21.14 16.86
C GLN A 70 -17.91 -21.30 18.33
N SER A 71 -17.67 -20.29 19.17
CA SER A 71 -18.08 -20.32 20.58
C SER A 71 -19.59 -20.21 20.78
N GLU A 72 -20.27 -19.39 19.99
CA GLU A 72 -21.73 -19.27 20.01
C GLU A 72 -22.40 -20.53 19.43
N LEU A 73 -21.78 -21.17 18.44
CA LEU A 73 -22.21 -22.45 17.90
C LEU A 73 -22.12 -23.59 18.90
N ARG A 74 -21.01 -23.68 19.65
CA ARG A 74 -20.90 -24.68 20.74
C ARG A 74 -22.01 -24.50 21.76
N LYS A 75 -22.32 -23.25 22.14
CA LYS A 75 -23.45 -22.94 23.04
C LYS A 75 -24.81 -23.34 22.47
N LEU A 76 -25.01 -23.25 21.15
CA LEU A 76 -26.26 -23.69 20.50
C LEU A 76 -26.35 -25.21 20.33
N ILE A 77 -25.21 -25.90 20.25
CA ILE A 77 -25.14 -27.37 20.18
C ILE A 77 -25.34 -27.97 21.59
N ASP A 78 -24.72 -27.36 22.60
CA ASP A 78 -24.83 -27.76 24.01
C ASP A 78 -26.16 -27.31 24.63
N GLY A 79 -26.83 -26.31 24.04
CA GLY A 79 -28.16 -25.84 24.40
C GLY A 79 -29.24 -26.77 23.85
N GLU A 80 -29.90 -27.50 24.75
CA GLU A 80 -30.85 -28.58 24.48
C GLU A 80 -32.21 -28.14 23.88
N GLU A 81 -32.30 -26.99 23.18
CA GLU A 81 -33.57 -26.29 22.91
C GLU A 81 -33.91 -26.03 21.42
N LEU A 82 -33.49 -26.90 20.50
CA LEU A 82 -33.98 -26.85 19.11
C LEU A 82 -34.40 -28.25 18.61
N PRO A 83 -35.54 -28.37 17.89
CA PRO A 83 -36.03 -29.63 17.35
C PRO A 83 -35.06 -30.19 16.30
N ASP A 84 -34.88 -31.52 16.30
CA ASP A 84 -33.80 -32.24 15.61
C ASP A 84 -33.65 -31.95 14.10
N LYS A 85 -34.75 -31.54 13.45
CA LYS A 85 -34.78 -31.28 12.00
C LYS A 85 -34.18 -29.91 11.63
N SER A 86 -34.44 -28.88 12.44
CA SER A 86 -33.87 -27.54 12.21
C SER A 86 -32.38 -27.49 12.58
N LYS A 87 -31.95 -28.30 13.58
CA LYS A 87 -30.53 -28.52 13.89
C LYS A 87 -29.77 -29.10 12.69
N ALA A 88 -30.32 -30.14 12.05
CA ALA A 88 -29.67 -30.76 10.89
C ALA A 88 -29.57 -29.81 9.69
N GLU A 89 -30.61 -29.03 9.41
CA GLU A 89 -30.60 -28.04 8.32
C GLU A 89 -29.65 -26.86 8.61
N ALA A 90 -29.64 -26.35 9.84
CA ALA A 90 -28.71 -25.29 10.25
C ALA A 90 -27.24 -25.76 10.18
N LEU A 91 -26.96 -26.99 10.64
CA LEU A 91 -25.63 -27.60 10.55
C LEU A 91 -25.21 -27.82 9.09
N MET A 92 -26.13 -28.21 8.21
CA MET A 92 -25.86 -28.40 6.79
C MET A 92 -25.63 -27.08 6.05
N ALA A 93 -26.44 -26.05 6.33
CA ALA A 93 -26.23 -24.69 5.81
C ALA A 93 -24.90 -24.12 6.28
N LEU A 94 -24.49 -24.44 7.50
CA LEU A 94 -23.23 -24.01 8.08
C LEU A 94 -22.02 -24.76 7.51
N ALA A 95 -22.11 -26.08 7.30
CA ALA A 95 -21.07 -26.84 6.62
C ALA A 95 -20.83 -26.30 5.19
N ARG A 96 -21.89 -25.85 4.51
CA ARG A 96 -21.80 -25.17 3.22
C ARG A 96 -21.11 -23.80 3.36
N ALA A 97 -21.49 -22.99 4.34
CA ALA A 97 -20.88 -21.67 4.56
C ALA A 97 -19.39 -21.77 4.96
N VAL A 98 -19.01 -22.75 5.78
CA VAL A 98 -17.61 -22.98 6.16
C VAL A 98 -16.80 -23.49 4.97
N LYS A 99 -17.38 -24.34 4.13
CA LYS A 99 -16.76 -24.79 2.87
C LYS A 99 -16.55 -23.64 1.90
N THR A 100 -17.55 -22.79 1.67
CA THR A 100 -17.42 -21.63 0.78
C THR A 100 -16.41 -20.62 1.33
N VAL A 101 -16.36 -20.37 2.63
CA VAL A 101 -15.33 -19.51 3.23
C VAL A 101 -13.94 -20.15 3.11
N SER A 102 -13.80 -21.46 3.28
CA SER A 102 -12.53 -22.16 3.10
C SER A 102 -12.07 -22.17 1.63
N GLU A 103 -13.01 -22.30 0.69
CA GLU A 103 -12.77 -22.16 -0.74
C GLU A 103 -12.36 -20.73 -1.09
N LEU A 104 -13.04 -19.70 -0.55
CA LEU A 104 -12.66 -18.29 -0.74
C LEU A 104 -11.29 -17.96 -0.15
N VAL A 105 -10.95 -18.52 1.02
CA VAL A 105 -9.62 -18.40 1.64
C VAL A 105 -8.56 -19.14 0.81
N SER A 106 -8.92 -20.28 0.22
CA SER A 106 -8.04 -21.04 -0.67
C SER A 106 -7.87 -20.34 -2.02
N GLU A 107 -8.91 -19.68 -2.56
CA GLU A 107 -8.84 -18.85 -3.75
C GLU A 107 -8.00 -17.59 -3.51
N THR A 108 -8.11 -16.96 -2.34
CA THR A 108 -7.21 -15.84 -1.98
C THR A 108 -5.77 -16.29 -1.72
N LYS A 109 -5.55 -17.55 -1.32
CA LYS A 109 -4.20 -18.12 -1.15
C LYS A 109 -3.61 -18.68 -2.45
N ASN A 110 -4.45 -19.13 -3.38
CA ASN A 110 -4.08 -19.57 -4.73
C ASN A 110 -4.09 -18.42 -5.76
N GLN A 111 -4.59 -17.24 -5.38
CA GLN A 111 -4.21 -15.94 -5.94
C GLN A 111 -2.83 -15.52 -5.40
N GLU A 112 -1.86 -16.43 -5.38
CA GLU A 112 -0.54 -16.00 -5.83
C GLU A 112 -0.72 -15.51 -7.27
N PRO A 113 -0.07 -14.43 -7.69
CA PRO A 113 -0.21 -13.96 -9.04
C PRO A 113 0.39 -15.03 -9.97
N ASN A 114 -0.48 -15.88 -10.53
CA ASN A 114 -0.33 -16.32 -11.91
C ASN A 114 -0.54 -15.10 -12.81
N GLU A 115 0.26 -14.06 -12.59
CA GLU A 115 0.61 -13.16 -13.66
C GLU A 115 1.66 -13.91 -14.45
N ASP A 116 1.28 -14.20 -15.69
CA ASP A 116 2.18 -14.38 -16.81
C ASP A 116 3.07 -13.13 -16.96
N VAL A 117 3.97 -12.85 -15.99
CA VAL A 117 4.97 -11.78 -16.07
C VAL A 117 6.14 -12.30 -16.90
N GLY A 118 5.83 -12.68 -18.12
CA GLY A 118 6.79 -12.89 -19.20
C GLY A 118 7.41 -11.58 -19.65
N ALA A 119 8.13 -10.91 -18.76
CA ALA A 119 9.26 -10.02 -19.05
C ALA A 119 9.83 -9.56 -17.71
N THR A 120 10.77 -10.34 -17.16
CA THR A 120 11.66 -9.85 -16.11
C THR A 120 12.47 -8.69 -16.68
N VAL A 121 11.96 -7.46 -16.56
CA VAL A 121 12.69 -6.25 -16.97
C VAL A 121 13.98 -6.23 -16.18
N SER A 122 15.11 -6.28 -16.88
CA SER A 122 16.40 -6.33 -16.23
C SER A 122 16.62 -5.04 -15.43
N ILE A 123 17.32 -5.15 -14.30
CA ILE A 123 17.67 -3.98 -13.49
C ILE A 123 18.43 -2.93 -14.34
N GLY A 124 19.16 -3.37 -15.37
CA GLY A 124 19.82 -2.49 -16.34
C GLY A 124 18.84 -1.65 -17.16
N GLU A 125 17.79 -2.27 -17.71
CA GLU A 125 16.74 -1.58 -18.46
C GLU A 125 15.97 -0.61 -17.56
N LEU A 126 15.65 -1.02 -16.33
CA LEU A 126 14.97 -0.14 -15.37
C LEU A 126 15.81 1.10 -15.03
N ARG A 127 17.13 0.94 -14.87
CA ARG A 127 18.06 2.06 -14.66
C ARG A 127 18.13 2.98 -15.87
N GLN A 128 18.11 2.43 -17.08
CA GLN A 128 18.13 3.22 -18.31
C GLN A 128 16.85 4.02 -18.51
N VAL A 129 15.70 3.42 -18.22
CA VAL A 129 14.40 4.10 -18.23
C VAL A 129 14.37 5.23 -17.19
N LEU A 130 14.82 4.97 -15.97
CA LEU A 130 14.91 5.99 -14.92
C LEU A 130 15.82 7.16 -15.33
N ALA A 131 17.01 6.88 -15.89
CA ALA A 131 17.90 7.92 -16.38
C ALA A 131 17.26 8.77 -17.50
N ARG A 132 16.45 8.16 -18.37
CA ARG A 132 15.71 8.86 -19.42
C ARG A 132 14.62 9.76 -18.85
N ILE A 133 13.91 9.30 -17.81
CA ILE A 133 12.90 10.08 -17.09
C ILE A 133 13.56 11.28 -16.39
N ASP A 134 14.64 11.07 -15.65
CA ASP A 134 15.36 12.14 -14.94
C ASP A 134 15.83 13.23 -15.90
N ARG A 135 16.40 12.84 -17.04
CA ARG A 135 16.78 13.79 -18.10
C ARG A 135 15.58 14.59 -18.61
N ARG A 136 14.43 13.93 -18.82
CA ARG A 136 13.23 14.61 -19.30
C ARG A 136 12.67 15.59 -18.26
N ILE A 137 12.74 15.24 -16.99
CA ILE A 137 12.35 16.12 -15.88
C ILE A 137 13.23 17.37 -15.87
N GLU A 138 14.55 17.21 -16.00
CA GLU A 138 15.50 18.33 -16.05
C GLU A 138 15.24 19.25 -17.25
N GLU A 139 15.00 18.68 -18.44
CA GLU A 139 14.63 19.44 -19.64
C GLU A 139 13.33 20.24 -19.44
N LEU A 140 12.30 19.62 -18.84
CA LEU A 140 11.03 20.29 -18.56
C LEU A 140 11.18 21.36 -17.47
N ALA A 141 12.00 21.12 -16.46
CA ALA A 141 12.30 22.10 -15.41
C ALA A 141 13.02 23.32 -15.99
N GLN A 142 14.01 23.12 -16.86
CA GLN A 142 14.71 24.20 -17.56
C GLN A 142 13.81 24.94 -18.55
N LYS A 143 12.91 24.23 -19.26
CA LYS A 143 11.92 24.87 -20.13
C LYS A 143 11.00 25.77 -19.31
N ARG A 144 10.48 25.26 -18.19
CA ARG A 144 9.59 26.03 -17.31
C ARG A 144 10.31 27.19 -16.62
N ALA A 145 11.57 27.02 -16.22
CA ALA A 145 12.40 28.11 -15.71
C ALA A 145 12.60 29.20 -16.78
N ARG A 146 12.84 28.82 -18.04
CA ARG A 146 12.92 29.75 -19.17
C ARG A 146 11.59 30.41 -19.50
N GLU A 147 10.47 29.73 -19.37
CA GLU A 147 9.14 30.33 -19.54
C GLU A 147 8.84 31.34 -18.42
N ILE A 148 9.22 31.05 -17.17
CA ILE A 148 9.06 31.96 -16.03
C ILE A 148 9.99 33.18 -16.17
N LEU A 149 11.24 32.97 -16.59
CA LEU A 149 12.23 34.04 -16.76
C LEU A 149 12.02 34.84 -18.06
N GLY A 150 11.56 34.18 -19.13
CA GLY A 150 11.26 34.79 -20.43
C GLY A 150 9.88 35.43 -20.51
N GLY A 151 8.96 35.10 -19.59
CA GLY A 151 7.67 35.76 -19.42
C GLY A 151 7.73 37.07 -18.62
N GLY A 152 8.91 37.46 -18.14
CA GLY A 152 9.12 38.72 -17.44
C GLY A 152 9.72 39.77 -18.38
N ILE A 153 8.86 40.53 -19.08
CA ILE A 153 8.95 42.00 -19.35
C ILE A 153 7.96 42.44 -20.47
N GLU A 154 7.47 41.57 -21.36
CA GLU A 154 6.63 42.02 -22.50
C GLU A 154 5.10 41.98 -22.28
N ALA A 155 4.61 41.94 -21.03
CA ALA A 155 3.17 42.02 -20.73
C ALA A 155 2.74 43.36 -20.08
N LYS A 156 3.52 44.43 -20.27
CA LYS A 156 3.13 45.80 -19.89
C LYS A 156 3.45 46.82 -20.98
N ALA A 157 2.95 46.59 -22.18
CA ALA A 157 2.89 47.62 -23.21
C ALA A 157 1.67 47.40 -24.11
N ASN A 158 0.46 47.37 -23.53
CA ASN A 158 -0.79 47.57 -24.27
C ASN A 158 -1.95 47.80 -23.28
N ILE A 159 -1.91 48.90 -22.55
CA ILE A 159 -3.12 49.56 -22.05
C ILE A 159 -2.97 51.05 -22.38
N SER A 160 -2.97 51.35 -23.68
CA SER A 160 -3.19 52.70 -24.19
C SER A 160 -4.31 52.63 -25.21
N GLY A 161 -5.48 53.17 -24.87
CA GLY A 161 -6.57 53.36 -25.83
C GLY A 161 -7.92 53.05 -25.22
N GLY A 162 -8.54 54.05 -24.58
CA GLY A 162 -9.92 53.97 -24.14
C GLY A 162 -10.36 55.22 -23.40
N GLU A 163 -11.06 56.10 -24.12
CA GLU A 163 -12.00 57.12 -23.62
C GLU A 163 -11.44 58.40 -22.98
N ARG A 164 -11.20 59.38 -23.85
CA ARG A 164 -11.63 60.76 -23.60
C ARG A 164 -12.97 60.97 -24.30
N MET A 165 -13.97 61.51 -23.60
CA MET A 165 -14.90 62.57 -24.04
C MET A 165 -16.16 62.56 -23.16
N ALA A 166 -16.16 63.38 -22.10
CA ALA A 166 -17.36 64.04 -21.59
C ALA A 166 -16.91 65.12 -20.58
N ASP A 167 -16.54 66.29 -21.08
CA ASP A 167 -16.78 67.56 -20.36
C ASP A 167 -16.64 68.73 -21.35
N GLN A 168 -17.78 69.29 -21.75
CA GLN A 168 -17.87 70.71 -22.05
C GLN A 168 -19.19 71.22 -21.50
N SER A 169 -19.09 71.96 -20.40
CA SER A 169 -20.11 72.85 -19.87
C SER A 169 -19.97 74.23 -20.55
N ALA A 170 -21.04 74.74 -21.16
CA ALA A 170 -21.39 76.16 -21.30
C ALA A 170 -22.83 76.30 -21.82
#